data_AF-A0A9J6H7B7-F1
#
_entry.id   AF-A0A9J6H7B7-F1
#
_cell.length_a   1.000
_cell.length_b   1.000
_cell.length_c   1.000
_cell.angle_alpha   90.00
_cell.angle_beta   90.00
_cell.angle_gamma   90.00
#
_symmetry.space_group_name_H-M   'P 1'
#
loop_
_entity.id
_entity.type
_entity.pdbx_description
1 polymer ?
#
loop_
_entity_poly.entity_id
_entity_poly.type
_entity_poly.pdbx_seq_one_letter_code
_entity_poly.pdbx_strand_id
1 'polypeptide(L)'
;MVCHKTWRCHLHDHNKVTSNLTTKCPASIDIKVKKVNKDTRRNDAFLRRDPPLCAVMKISAQHNHPTESADALHLLRCNDDTKELFHGYFAQGMTPAAAMEFHESALCVEGDPGGILKLANGALNPTSRVVYHLYEKWRKEHHGTVLDPSQSSRRKFRSTQHKVSSK
;
A
#
# COMPACT_ATOMS: atom_id res chain seq x y z
N MET A 1 -24.52 -6.05 15.51
CA MET A 1 -23.71 -5.25 14.56
C MET A 1 -22.76 -6.22 13.89
N VAL A 2 -22.64 -6.23 12.56
CA VAL A 2 -21.78 -7.20 11.83
C VAL A 2 -20.40 -6.61 11.61
N CYS A 3 -20.34 -5.36 11.14
CA CYS A 3 -19.11 -4.65 10.88
C CYS A 3 -19.31 -3.17 11.17
N HIS A 4 -18.27 -2.53 11.69
CA HIS A 4 -18.21 -1.08 11.86
C HIS A 4 -16.78 -0.65 11.64
N LYS A 5 -16.58 0.22 10.66
CA LYS A 5 -15.26 0.74 10.35
C LYS A 5 -15.36 2.19 9.90
N THR A 6 -14.48 2.99 10.48
CA THR A 6 -14.32 4.40 10.15
C THR A 6 -12.97 4.60 9.49
N TRP A 7 -12.97 5.03 8.24
CA TRP A 7 -11.80 5.51 7.53
C TRP A 7 -11.72 7.02 7.74
N ARG A 8 -10.51 7.52 7.96
CA ARG A 8 -10.23 8.93 8.21
C ARG A 8 -9.18 9.39 7.21
N CYS A 9 -9.17 10.68 6.89
CA CYS A 9 -8.07 11.29 6.15
C CYS A 9 -6.72 10.96 6.81
N HIS A 10 -5.67 10.78 6.02
CA HIS A 10 -4.32 10.48 6.51
C HIS A 10 -3.77 11.59 7.43
N LEU A 11 -4.21 12.85 7.25
CA LEU A 11 -3.84 14.01 8.09
C LEU A 11 -4.71 14.19 9.35
N HIS A 12 -5.56 13.21 9.68
CA HIS A 12 -6.28 13.18 10.95
C HIS A 12 -5.34 12.80 12.10
N ASP A 13 -5.51 13.43 13.26
CA ASP A 13 -4.68 13.21 14.47
C ASP A 13 -4.70 11.77 15.03
N HIS A 14 -5.73 10.98 14.73
CA HIS A 14 -5.86 9.59 15.16
C HIS A 14 -4.90 8.66 14.40
N ASN A 15 -4.36 9.08 13.26
CA ASN A 15 -3.33 8.31 12.57
C ASN A 15 -2.01 8.56 13.29
N LYS A 16 -1.49 7.51 13.95
CA LYS A 16 -0.24 7.52 14.74
C LYS A 16 1.02 7.69 13.88
N VAL A 17 1.04 8.65 12.97
CA VAL A 17 2.23 9.02 12.19
C VAL A 17 2.59 10.42 12.62
N THR A 18 3.54 10.50 13.56
CA THR A 18 4.19 11.72 14.04
C THR A 18 4.87 12.41 12.86
N SER A 19 4.11 13.24 12.16
CA SER A 19 4.64 14.12 11.14
C SER A 19 4.02 15.49 11.36
N ASN A 20 4.79 16.55 11.13
CA ASN A 20 4.36 17.93 11.27
C ASN A 20 3.24 18.33 10.27
N LEU A 21 2.71 17.36 9.52
CA LEU A 21 1.71 17.51 8.46
C LEU A 21 0.27 17.30 8.96
N THR A 22 0.05 16.87 10.21
CA THR A 22 -1.30 16.64 10.72
C THR A 22 -2.10 17.94 10.81
N THR A 23 -3.19 18.05 10.05
CA THR A 23 -4.07 19.24 10.05
C THR A 23 -5.33 19.05 10.89
N LYS A 24 -5.47 17.92 11.60
CA LYS A 24 -6.71 17.52 12.29
C LYS A 24 -7.90 17.51 11.33
N CYS A 25 -7.66 16.98 10.13
CA CYS A 25 -8.65 16.97 9.06
C CYS A 25 -9.93 16.21 9.48
N PRO A 26 -11.13 16.81 9.36
CA PRO A 26 -12.38 16.17 9.77
C PRO A 26 -12.92 15.14 8.75
N ALA A 27 -12.33 15.09 7.55
CA ALA A 27 -12.79 14.21 6.49
C ALA A 27 -12.71 12.73 6.90
N SER A 28 -13.83 12.04 6.73
CA SER A 28 -14.00 10.64 7.16
C SER A 28 -15.13 9.92 6.42
N ILE A 29 -15.01 8.60 6.36
CA ILE A 29 -16.04 7.69 5.88
C ILE A 29 -16.33 6.72 7.02
N ASP A 30 -17.56 6.71 7.53
CA ASP A 30 -18.00 5.81 8.57
C ASP A 30 -19.02 4.82 8.00
N ILE A 31 -18.68 3.54 7.98
CA ILE A 31 -19.56 2.47 7.48
C ILE A 31 -19.93 1.55 8.63
N LYS A 32 -21.24 1.41 8.82
CA LYS A 32 -21.84 0.53 9.82
C LYS A 32 -22.80 -0.44 9.17
N VAL A 33 -22.50 -1.73 9.25
CA VAL A 33 -23.34 -2.81 8.76
C VAL A 33 -24.04 -3.49 9.95
N LYS A 34 -25.37 -3.40 9.97
CA LYS A 34 -26.23 -3.98 11.00
C LYS A 34 -26.59 -5.41 10.62
N LYS A 35 -26.70 -6.27 11.64
CA LYS A 35 -27.21 -7.63 11.46
C LYS A 35 -28.73 -7.53 11.31
N VAL A 36 -29.30 -8.20 10.32
CA VAL A 36 -30.75 -8.30 10.18
C VAL A 36 -31.23 -9.50 10.98
N ASN A 37 -32.00 -9.26 12.04
CA ASN A 37 -32.68 -10.28 12.83
C ASN A 37 -34.04 -9.74 13.30
N LYS A 38 -34.87 -10.58 13.94
CA LYS A 38 -36.22 -10.18 14.38
C LYS A 38 -36.20 -8.94 15.28
N ASP A 39 -35.26 -8.88 16.22
CA ASP A 39 -35.16 -7.77 17.19
C ASP A 39 -34.70 -6.45 16.54
N THR A 40 -33.70 -6.51 15.68
CA THR A 40 -33.19 -5.33 14.96
C THR A 40 -34.20 -4.80 13.96
N ARG A 41 -34.97 -5.68 13.28
CA ARG A 41 -36.12 -5.27 12.45
C ARG A 41 -37.21 -4.60 13.28
N ARG A 42 -37.47 -5.08 14.49
CA ARG A 42 -38.43 -4.45 15.39
C ARG A 42 -37.99 -3.04 15.78
N ASN A 43 -36.71 -2.79 15.98
CA ASN A 43 -36.23 -1.51 16.53
C ASN A 43 -35.76 -0.49 15.48
N ASP A 44 -35.48 -0.92 14.24
CA ASP A 44 -34.92 -0.05 13.20
C ASP A 44 -35.82 0.00 11.96
N ALA A 45 -36.33 1.19 11.64
CA ALA A 45 -37.24 1.41 10.51
C ALA A 45 -36.60 1.05 9.16
N PHE A 46 -35.29 1.23 8.99
CA PHE A 46 -34.60 0.95 7.73
C PHE A 46 -34.43 -0.55 7.48
N LEU A 47 -34.40 -1.36 8.54
CA LEU A 47 -34.33 -2.83 8.44
C LEU A 47 -35.69 -3.48 8.18
N ARG A 48 -36.80 -2.74 8.32
CA ARG A 48 -38.16 -3.20 8.01
C ARG A 48 -38.51 -3.10 6.53
N ARG A 49 -37.75 -2.31 5.76
CA ARG A 49 -37.96 -2.15 4.32
C ARG A 49 -37.70 -3.45 3.57
N ASP A 50 -38.19 -3.49 2.33
CA ASP A 50 -37.94 -4.58 1.38
C ASP A 50 -37.30 -4.00 0.10
N PRO A 51 -36.01 -4.30 -0.18
CA PRO A 51 -35.09 -5.05 0.66
C PRO A 51 -34.65 -4.28 1.93
N PRO A 52 -34.21 -4.97 3.00
CA PRO A 52 -33.77 -4.32 4.23
C PRO A 52 -32.48 -3.52 4.03
N LEU A 53 -32.49 -2.24 4.43
CA LEU A 53 -31.33 -1.35 4.31
C LEU A 53 -30.41 -1.50 5.53
N CYS A 54 -29.54 -2.52 5.47
CA CYS A 54 -28.72 -2.92 6.61
C CYS A 54 -27.42 -2.15 6.80
N ALA A 55 -27.00 -1.36 5.81
CA ALA A 55 -25.79 -0.54 5.88
C ALA A 55 -26.14 0.94 6.04
N VAL A 56 -25.41 1.61 6.94
CA VAL A 56 -25.41 3.07 7.07
C VAL A 56 -24.00 3.54 6.75
N MET A 57 -23.89 4.41 5.76
CA MET A 57 -22.64 5.05 5.37
C MET A 57 -22.77 6.55 5.60
N LYS A 58 -21.84 7.13 6.37
CA LYS A 58 -21.72 8.57 6.56
C LYS A 58 -20.41 9.01 5.94
N ILE A 59 -20.49 9.94 4.99
CA ILE A 59 -19.33 10.51 4.31
C ILE A 59 -19.25 11.98 4.70
N SER A 60 -18.11 12.39 5.25
CA SER A 60 -17.73 13.79 5.39
C SER A 60 -16.54 14.02 4.47
N ALA A 61 -16.79 14.74 3.37
CA ALA A 61 -15.79 15.07 2.36
C ALA A 61 -15.12 16.43 2.61
N GLN A 62 -15.37 17.06 3.75
CA GLN A 62 -14.82 18.37 4.09
C GLN A 62 -13.35 18.22 4.52
N HIS A 63 -12.44 18.58 3.62
CA HIS A 63 -11.03 18.69 3.92
C HIS A 63 -10.68 20.13 4.33
N ASN A 64 -9.77 20.27 5.31
CA ASN A 64 -9.21 21.56 5.72
C ASN A 64 -7.80 21.80 5.16
N HIS A 65 -7.42 21.03 4.14
CA HIS A 65 -6.13 21.08 3.47
C HIS A 65 -6.33 20.79 1.98
N PRO A 66 -5.38 21.20 1.11
CA PRO A 66 -5.40 20.81 -0.29
C PRO A 66 -5.32 19.28 -0.43
N THR A 67 -6.12 18.72 -1.32
CA THR A 67 -6.12 17.28 -1.65
C THR A 67 -5.48 16.98 -3.00
N GLU A 68 -5.43 17.97 -3.90
CA GLU A 68 -4.95 17.82 -5.28
C GLU A 68 -3.61 18.53 -5.53
N SER A 69 -2.95 19.04 -4.49
CA SER A 69 -1.59 19.57 -4.62
C SER A 69 -0.58 18.46 -4.80
N ALA A 70 0.55 18.76 -5.46
CA ALA A 70 1.66 17.81 -5.62
C ALA A 70 2.11 17.22 -4.26
N ASP A 71 2.21 18.05 -3.22
CA ASP A 71 2.56 17.61 -1.87
C ASP A 71 1.55 16.61 -1.29
N ALA A 72 0.25 16.86 -1.49
CA ALA A 72 -0.81 15.96 -1.00
C ALA A 72 -0.81 14.63 -1.76
N LEU A 73 -0.62 14.69 -3.08
CA LEU A 73 -0.55 13.51 -3.95
C LEU A 73 0.70 12.67 -3.68
N HIS A 74 1.83 13.29 -3.34
CA HIS A 74 3.08 12.61 -3.01
C HIS A 74 2.97 11.69 -1.78
N LEU A 75 2.10 12.06 -0.83
CA LEU A 75 1.86 11.30 0.40
C LEU A 75 0.91 10.11 0.22
N LEU A 76 0.34 9.94 -0.97
CA LEU A 76 -0.54 8.81 -1.25
C LEU A 76 0.22 7.48 -1.19
N ARG A 77 -0.47 6.45 -0.72
CA ARG A 77 0.09 5.10 -0.66
C ARG A 77 0.13 4.52 -2.06
N CYS A 78 1.27 3.90 -2.41
CA CYS A 78 1.44 3.15 -3.63
C CYS A 78 0.30 2.12 -3.82
N ASN A 79 -0.34 2.16 -4.98
CA ASN A 79 -1.41 1.25 -5.36
C ASN A 79 -0.88 -0.17 -5.57
N ASP A 80 -1.77 -1.16 -5.49
CA ASP A 80 -1.36 -2.55 -5.67
C ASP A 80 -0.94 -2.83 -7.13
N ASP A 81 -1.65 -2.28 -8.12
CA ASP A 81 -1.28 -2.37 -9.55
C ASP A 81 0.13 -1.81 -9.80
N THR A 82 0.45 -0.65 -9.21
CA THR A 82 1.79 -0.05 -9.31
C THR A 82 2.86 -0.95 -8.67
N LYS A 83 2.57 -1.58 -7.53
CA LYS A 83 3.52 -2.53 -6.91
C LYS A 83 3.76 -3.73 -7.81
N GLU A 84 2.71 -4.26 -8.45
CA GLU A 84 2.81 -5.37 -9.39
C GLU A 84 3.67 -5.01 -10.60
N LEU A 85 3.52 -3.80 -11.16
CA LEU A 85 4.41 -3.30 -12.21
C LEU A 85 5.87 -3.28 -11.78
N PHE A 86 6.17 -2.74 -10.58
CA PHE A 86 7.54 -2.74 -10.05
C PHE A 86 8.08 -4.15 -9.80
N HIS A 87 7.25 -5.08 -9.30
CA HIS A 87 7.63 -6.49 -9.20
C HIS A 87 7.97 -7.09 -10.57
N GLY A 88 7.24 -6.72 -11.62
CA GLY A 88 7.55 -7.07 -13.00
C GLY A 88 8.91 -6.53 -13.46
N TYR A 89 9.23 -5.27 -13.17
CA TYR A 89 10.55 -4.68 -13.47
C TYR A 89 11.69 -5.43 -12.76
N PHE A 90 11.50 -5.78 -11.49
CA PHE A 90 12.49 -6.53 -10.73
C PHE A 90 12.68 -7.96 -11.27
N ALA A 91 11.59 -8.61 -11.69
CA ALA A 91 11.65 -9.92 -12.33
C ALA A 91 12.41 -9.90 -13.66
N GLN A 92 12.42 -8.77 -14.37
CA GLN A 92 13.23 -8.55 -15.57
C GLN A 92 14.70 -8.23 -15.25
N GLY A 93 15.09 -8.23 -13.97
CA GLY A 93 16.46 -7.96 -13.53
C GLY A 93 16.80 -6.48 -13.37
N MET A 94 15.81 -5.58 -13.42
CA MET A 94 16.05 -4.16 -13.19
C MET A 94 16.41 -3.89 -11.72
N THR A 95 17.41 -3.03 -11.51
CA THR A 95 17.70 -2.49 -10.17
C THR A 95 16.60 -1.50 -9.77
N PRO A 96 16.42 -1.20 -8.46
CA PRO A 96 15.46 -0.19 -8.04
C PRO A 96 15.61 1.15 -8.76
N ALA A 97 16.86 1.61 -8.97
CA ALA A 97 17.15 2.85 -9.69
C ALA A 97 16.68 2.79 -11.15
N ALA A 98 17.08 1.76 -11.88
CA ALA A 98 16.69 1.58 -13.28
C ALA A 98 15.17 1.41 -13.43
N ALA A 99 14.53 0.71 -12.51
CA ALA A 99 13.08 0.52 -12.49
C ALA A 99 12.33 1.86 -12.28
N MET A 100 12.83 2.74 -11.40
CA MET A 100 12.25 4.07 -11.20
C MET A 100 12.37 4.92 -12.47
N GLU A 101 13.58 5.02 -13.03
CA GLU A 101 13.82 5.80 -14.26
C GLU A 101 12.96 5.30 -15.42
N PHE A 102 12.89 3.98 -15.60
CA PHE A 102 12.04 3.36 -16.61
C PHE A 102 10.56 3.68 -16.37
N HIS A 103 10.09 3.57 -15.13
CA HIS A 103 8.69 3.84 -14.79
C HIS A 103 8.32 5.31 -15.01
N GLU A 104 9.17 6.25 -14.57
CA GLU A 104 8.96 7.68 -14.81
C GLU A 104 8.91 7.99 -16.32
N SER A 105 9.80 7.39 -17.10
CA SER A 105 9.79 7.53 -18.56
C SER A 105 8.49 7.01 -19.19
N ALA A 106 7.98 5.87 -18.72
CA ALA A 106 6.71 5.30 -19.19
C ALA A 106 5.53 6.24 -18.87
N LEU A 107 5.49 6.80 -17.65
CA LEU A 107 4.47 7.75 -17.24
C LEU A 107 4.49 9.05 -18.07
N CYS A 108 5.67 9.48 -18.53
CA CYS A 108 5.81 10.65 -19.41
C CYS A 108 5.27 10.39 -20.83
N VAL A 109 5.42 9.17 -21.34
CA VAL A 109 5.01 8.79 -22.71
C VAL A 109 3.50 8.61 -22.84
N GLU A 110 2.80 8.26 -21.76
CA GLU A 110 1.34 8.07 -21.76
C GLU A 110 0.52 9.35 -22.04
N GLY A 111 1.16 10.51 -22.25
CA GLY A 111 0.65 11.54 -23.15
C GLY A 111 -0.55 12.38 -22.71
N ASP A 112 -0.88 12.41 -21.42
CA ASP A 112 -2.01 13.17 -20.89
C ASP A 112 -1.57 14.55 -20.35
N PRO A 113 -2.37 15.64 -20.46
CA PRO A 113 -2.06 16.95 -19.85
C PRO A 113 -1.83 16.90 -18.33
N GLY A 114 -2.20 15.80 -17.68
CA GLY A 114 -1.96 15.50 -16.27
C GLY A 114 -0.63 14.78 -15.96
N GLY A 115 0.29 14.65 -16.91
CA GLY A 115 1.55 13.91 -16.72
C GLY A 115 2.37 14.36 -15.50
N ILE A 116 2.43 15.68 -15.23
CA ILE A 116 3.13 16.24 -14.06
C ILE A 116 2.47 15.77 -12.75
N LEU A 117 1.13 15.71 -12.71
CA LEU A 117 0.40 15.24 -11.53
C LEU A 117 0.58 13.73 -11.31
N LYS A 118 0.69 12.93 -12.38
CA LYS A 118 0.99 11.50 -12.28
C LYS A 118 2.38 11.26 -11.68
N LEU A 119 3.38 12.04 -12.09
CA LEU A 119 4.73 11.98 -11.54
C LEU A 119 4.79 12.37 -10.05
N ALA A 120 3.98 13.34 -9.64
CA ALA A 120 3.88 13.76 -8.25
C ALA A 120 3.05 12.80 -7.37
N ASN A 121 2.26 11.91 -7.97
CA ASN A 121 1.32 11.07 -7.26
C ASN A 121 2.00 9.82 -6.71
N GLY A 122 2.22 9.76 -5.39
CA GLY A 122 2.85 8.63 -4.71
C GLY A 122 2.13 7.28 -4.86
N ALA A 123 0.84 7.30 -5.24
CA ALA A 123 0.10 6.09 -5.57
C ALA A 123 0.53 5.47 -6.91
N LEU A 124 0.87 6.33 -7.88
CA LEU A 124 1.25 5.96 -9.25
C LEU A 124 2.76 5.94 -9.43
N ASN A 125 3.46 7.00 -9.01
CA ASN A 125 4.91 7.11 -8.99
C ASN A 125 5.43 7.02 -7.53
N PRO A 126 5.72 5.82 -7.01
CA PRO A 126 6.13 5.64 -5.62
C PRO A 126 7.48 6.28 -5.36
N THR A 127 7.66 6.77 -4.14
CA THR A 127 8.95 7.35 -3.72
C THR A 127 10.06 6.31 -3.74
N SER A 128 11.30 6.77 -3.89
CA SER A 128 12.48 5.89 -3.86
C SER A 128 12.49 4.95 -2.65
N ARG A 129 12.18 5.48 -1.47
CA ARG A 129 12.08 4.69 -0.23
C ARG A 129 11.09 3.54 -0.37
N VAL A 130 9.93 3.77 -0.98
CA VAL A 130 8.92 2.73 -1.22
C VAL A 130 9.44 1.70 -2.21
N VAL A 131 10.04 2.13 -3.32
CA VAL A 131 10.59 1.21 -4.34
C VAL A 131 11.69 0.31 -3.78
N TYR A 132 12.63 0.86 -3.00
CA TYR A 132 13.66 0.07 -2.33
C TYR A 132 13.05 -0.94 -1.34
N HIS A 133 12.01 -0.54 -0.60
CA HIS A 133 11.29 -1.45 0.29
C HIS A 133 10.59 -2.58 -0.48
N LEU A 134 9.95 -2.28 -1.62
CA LEU A 134 9.33 -3.28 -2.50
C LEU A 134 10.38 -4.26 -3.04
N TYR A 135 11.53 -3.76 -3.47
CA TYR A 135 12.62 -4.59 -3.96
C TYR A 135 13.17 -5.50 -2.87
N GLU A 136 13.38 -5.00 -1.64
CA GLU A 136 13.83 -5.84 -0.52
C GLU A 136 12.83 -6.94 -0.19
N LYS A 137 11.54 -6.62 -0.21
CA LYS A 137 10.46 -7.59 0.03
C LYS A 137 10.48 -8.66 -1.07
N TRP A 138 10.47 -8.24 -2.33
CA TRP A 138 10.54 -9.11 -3.50
C TRP A 138 11.78 -10.02 -3.46
N ARG A 139 12.95 -9.46 -3.17
CA ARG A 139 14.22 -10.19 -3.07
C ARG A 139 14.17 -11.24 -1.96
N LYS A 140 13.62 -10.91 -0.79
CA LYS A 140 13.48 -11.87 0.32
C LYS A 140 12.58 -13.04 -0.06
N GLU A 141 11.51 -12.79 -0.80
CA GLU A 141 10.57 -13.82 -1.24
C GLU A 141 11.16 -14.75 -2.32
N HIS A 142 11.97 -14.21 -3.25
CA HIS A 142 12.45 -14.96 -4.41
C HIS A 142 13.88 -15.51 -4.26
N HIS A 143 14.75 -14.79 -3.55
CA HIS A 143 16.19 -15.11 -3.41
C HIS A 143 16.61 -15.39 -1.96
N GLY A 144 15.67 -15.28 -1.00
CA GLY A 144 15.95 -15.44 0.42
C GLY A 144 16.64 -14.23 1.06
N THR A 145 16.95 -14.34 2.34
CA THR A 145 17.75 -13.34 3.06
C THR A 145 19.22 -13.46 2.66
N VAL A 146 19.90 -12.30 2.56
CA VAL A 146 21.36 -12.28 2.47
C VAL A 146 21.89 -12.94 3.73
N LEU A 147 22.31 -14.20 3.62
CA LEU A 147 23.10 -14.85 4.67
C LEU A 147 24.40 -14.07 4.76
N ASP A 148 24.80 -13.73 5.99
CA ASP A 148 26.14 -13.23 6.26
C ASP A 148 27.17 -14.13 5.51
N PRO A 149 28.09 -13.56 4.72
CA PRO A 149 29.14 -14.30 4.03
C PRO A 149 29.89 -15.30 4.95
N SER A 150 29.97 -15.01 6.25
CA SER A 150 30.54 -15.89 7.28
C SER A 150 29.80 -17.22 7.45
N GLN A 151 28.50 -17.28 7.14
CA GLN A 151 27.69 -18.50 7.22
C GLN A 151 27.72 -19.30 5.92
N SER A 152 27.91 -18.65 4.77
CA SER A 152 28.02 -19.32 3.46
C SER A 152 29.31 -20.14 3.34
N SER A 153 30.41 -19.64 3.92
CA SER A 153 31.73 -20.30 3.92
C SER A 153 31.75 -21.57 4.78
N ARG A 154 30.96 -21.63 5.87
CA ARG A 154 30.78 -22.84 6.69
C ARG A 154 30.07 -23.98 5.95
N ARG A 155 29.16 -23.68 5.01
CA ARG A 155 28.48 -24.69 4.20
C ARG A 155 29.42 -25.36 3.19
N LYS A 156 30.32 -24.59 2.57
CA LYS A 156 31.32 -25.14 1.64
C LYS A 156 32.32 -26.09 2.31
N PHE A 157 32.69 -25.84 3.57
CA PHE A 157 33.59 -26.73 4.32
C PHE A 157 32.97 -28.10 4.64
N ARG A 158 31.67 -28.15 4.94
CA ARG A 158 30.98 -29.42 5.27
C ARG A 158 30.81 -30.34 4.06
N SER A 159 30.65 -29.81 2.85
CA SER A 159 30.52 -30.65 1.65
C SER A 159 31.84 -31.30 1.23
N THR A 160 32.99 -30.74 1.61
CA THR A 160 34.31 -31.28 1.24
C THR A 160 34.73 -32.44 2.15
N GLN A 161 34.31 -32.47 3.41
CA GLN A 161 34.70 -33.54 4.34
C GLN A 161 33.98 -34.87 4.09
N HIS A 162 32.79 -34.87 3.49
CA HIS A 162 32.09 -36.12 3.13
C HIS A 162 32.66 -36.85 1.90
N LYS A 163 33.56 -36.22 1.12
CA LYS A 163 34.19 -36.87 -0.06
C LYS A 163 35.52 -37.57 0.23
N VAL A 164 36.07 -37.46 1.45
CA VAL A 164 37.41 -38.00 1.79
C VAL A 164 37.35 -39.28 2.64
N SER A 165 36.18 -39.68 3.13
CA SER A 165 36.01 -40.87 4.01
C SER A 165 35.39 -42.09 3.32
N SER A 166 35.70 -42.33 2.04
CA SER A 166 35.36 -43.57 1.33
C SER A 166 36.51 -43.98 0.40
N LYS A 167 37.54 -44.58 0.99
CA LYS A 167 38.49 -45.49 0.37
C LYS A 167 38.93 -46.50 1.41
#